data_AF-A0A522CNX9-F1
#
_entry.id   AF-A0A522CNX9-F1
#
_cell.length_a   1.000
_cell.length_b   1.000
_cell.length_c   1.000
_cell.angle_alpha   90.00
_cell.angle_beta   90.00
_cell.angle_gamma   90.00
#
_symmetry.space_group_name_H-M   'P 1'
#
loop_
_entity.id
_entity.type
_entity.pdbx_description
1 polymer ?
#
loop_
_entity_poly.entity_id
_entity_poly.type
_entity_poly.pdbx_seq_one_letter_code
_entity_poly.pdbx_strand_id
1 'polypeptide(L)'
;MKYYTTRSDDTIYRLAVLFYYRWDLWPLLYYPNEGALGIDPFTIASGIRIMVPEPLLTDELHGAVEGDTTYTLAESYYGLWWFYRLIEEANAWPILLKAGEIYRIPALCSQMEYDAAAEMRKALHVELD
;
A
#
# COMPACT_ATOMS: atom_id res chain seq x y z
N MET A 1 8.08 -12.30 1.47
CA MET A 1 7.28 -11.75 0.36
C MET A 1 6.21 -12.76 0.04
N LYS A 2 4.96 -12.32 -0.05
CA LYS A 2 3.81 -13.17 -0.37
C LYS A 2 3.43 -12.94 -1.82
N TYR A 3 2.99 -13.98 -2.52
CA TYR A 3 2.52 -13.88 -3.90
C TYR A 3 1.10 -14.42 -4.03
N TYR A 4 0.38 -13.87 -5.00
CA TYR A 4 -0.97 -14.29 -5.33
C TYR A 4 -1.08 -14.51 -6.83
N THR A 5 -1.77 -15.57 -7.24
CA THR A 5 -2.09 -15.81 -8.65
C THR A 5 -3.52 -15.35 -8.92
N THR A 6 -3.64 -14.35 -9.79
CA THR A 6 -4.92 -13.72 -10.16
C THR A 6 -5.92 -14.69 -10.77
N ARG A 7 -7.19 -14.47 -10.48
CA ARG A 7 -8.37 -15.22 -10.94
C ARG A 7 -9.18 -14.38 -11.91
N SER A 8 -10.11 -15.01 -12.64
CA SER A 8 -10.84 -14.36 -13.73
C SER A 8 -11.81 -13.25 -13.31
N ASP A 9 -12.15 -13.17 -12.02
CA ASP A 9 -13.06 -12.18 -11.44
C ASP A 9 -12.36 -11.13 -10.55
N ASP A 10 -11.03 -11.16 -10.54
CA ASP A 10 -10.23 -10.19 -9.81
C ASP A 10 -10.27 -8.83 -10.47
N THR A 11 -10.24 -7.82 -9.61
CA THR A 11 -9.92 -6.44 -9.98
C THR A 11 -8.93 -5.92 -8.97
N ILE A 12 -8.12 -4.92 -9.32
CA ILE A 12 -7.11 -4.42 -8.38
C ILE A 12 -7.74 -3.92 -7.07
N TYR A 13 -8.95 -3.34 -7.15
CA TYR A 13 -9.72 -2.88 -6.00
C TYR A 13 -10.20 -4.03 -5.11
N ARG A 14 -10.73 -5.10 -5.71
CA ARG A 14 -11.14 -6.30 -4.96
C ARG A 14 -9.94 -6.94 -4.28
N LEU A 15 -8.81 -7.01 -4.97
CA LEU A 15 -7.57 -7.51 -4.40
C LEU A 15 -7.07 -6.63 -3.26
N ALA A 16 -7.17 -5.30 -3.38
CA ALA A 16 -6.82 -4.38 -2.29
C ALA A 16 -7.70 -4.61 -1.05
N VAL A 17 -9.01 -4.80 -1.21
CA VAL A 17 -9.89 -5.20 -0.10
C VAL A 17 -9.52 -6.58 0.44
N LEU A 18 -9.25 -7.55 -0.44
CA LEU A 18 -8.90 -8.91 -0.05
C LEU A 18 -7.59 -8.97 0.75
N PHE A 19 -6.63 -8.11 0.44
CA PHE A 19 -5.32 -8.11 1.09
C PHE A 19 -5.23 -7.15 2.28
N TYR A 20 -5.91 -6.01 2.24
CA TYR A 20 -5.74 -4.92 3.20
C TYR A 20 -7.04 -4.38 3.80
N TYR A 21 -8.20 -4.96 3.46
CA TYR A 21 -9.53 -4.49 3.86
C TYR A 21 -9.88 -3.07 3.38
N ARG A 22 -9.08 -2.54 2.46
CA ARG A 22 -9.15 -1.17 1.96
C ARG A 22 -8.98 -1.15 0.45
N TRP A 23 -10.01 -0.70 -0.26
CA TRP A 23 -10.00 -0.64 -1.72
C TRP A 23 -9.04 0.43 -2.25
N ASP A 24 -8.81 1.49 -1.48
CA ASP A 24 -7.98 2.64 -1.84
C ASP A 24 -6.47 2.34 -1.78
N LEU A 25 -6.09 1.20 -1.20
CA LEU A 25 -4.71 0.69 -1.20
C LEU A 25 -4.36 -0.09 -2.48
N TRP A 26 -5.21 -0.06 -3.50
CA TRP A 26 -4.90 -0.63 -4.81
C TRP A 26 -3.55 -0.18 -5.42
N PRO A 27 -3.03 1.06 -5.22
CA PRO A 27 -1.73 1.45 -5.75
C PRO A 27 -0.59 0.62 -5.17
N LEU A 28 -0.70 0.20 -3.90
CA LEU A 28 0.29 -0.64 -3.23
C LEU A 28 0.43 -2.00 -3.92
N LEU A 29 -0.66 -2.52 -4.51
CA LEU A 29 -0.62 -3.75 -5.30
C LEU A 29 -0.24 -3.49 -6.76
N TYR A 30 -0.77 -2.44 -7.37
CA TYR A 30 -0.61 -2.24 -8.81
C TYR A 30 0.82 -1.87 -9.18
N TYR A 31 1.39 -0.81 -8.60
CA TYR A 31 2.66 -0.26 -9.07
C TYR A 31 3.83 -1.24 -9.02
N PRO A 32 4.00 -2.05 -7.95
CA PRO A 32 5.06 -3.06 -7.93
C PRO A 32 4.84 -4.20 -8.95
N ASN A 33 3.63 -4.35 -9.49
CA ASN A 33 3.24 -5.42 -10.40
C ASN A 33 2.85 -4.92 -11.80
N GLU A 34 3.00 -3.62 -12.09
CA GLU A 34 2.56 -2.99 -13.34
C GLU A 34 3.16 -3.67 -14.58
N GLY A 35 4.43 -4.08 -14.50
CA GLY A 35 5.09 -4.81 -15.59
C GLY A 35 4.44 -6.17 -15.93
N ALA A 36 3.78 -6.80 -14.97
CA ALA A 36 3.07 -8.07 -15.16
C ALA A 36 1.57 -7.87 -15.43
N LEU A 37 0.95 -6.85 -14.84
CA LEU A 37 -0.47 -6.54 -14.96
C LEU A 37 -0.80 -5.71 -16.22
N GLY A 38 0.18 -5.02 -16.80
CA GLY A 38 -0.02 -4.08 -17.89
C GLY A 38 -0.42 -2.68 -17.40
N ILE A 39 -0.58 -1.75 -18.35
CA ILE A 39 -0.78 -0.31 -18.11
C ILE A 39 -2.19 0.07 -17.63
N ASP A 40 -3.17 -0.83 -17.80
CA ASP A 40 -4.55 -0.58 -17.40
C ASP A 40 -4.82 -1.25 -16.03
N PRO A 41 -4.86 -0.50 -14.91
CA PRO A 41 -5.11 -1.05 -13.59
C PRO A 41 -6.53 -1.63 -13.44
N PHE A 42 -7.45 -1.32 -14.35
CA PHE A 42 -8.83 -1.79 -14.31
C PHE A 42 -9.02 -3.15 -14.97
N THR A 43 -8.03 -3.63 -15.73
CA THR A 43 -8.09 -4.90 -16.45
C THR A 43 -7.01 -5.84 -15.94
N ILE A 44 -7.38 -6.78 -15.07
CA ILE A 44 -6.46 -7.83 -14.58
C ILE A 44 -6.75 -9.14 -15.32
N ALA A 45 -5.75 -9.65 -16.05
CA ALA A 45 -5.81 -10.98 -16.62
C ALA A 45 -5.63 -12.05 -15.53
N SER A 46 -6.33 -13.18 -15.65
CA SER A 46 -6.14 -14.32 -14.76
C SER A 46 -4.81 -15.05 -15.01
N GLY A 47 -4.28 -15.71 -13.98
CA GLY A 47 -3.06 -16.52 -14.07
C GLY A 47 -1.77 -15.71 -13.94
N ILE A 48 -1.88 -14.40 -13.69
CA ILE A 48 -0.73 -13.54 -13.42
C ILE A 48 -0.34 -13.64 -11.95
N ARG A 49 0.92 -13.98 -11.70
CA ARG A 49 1.50 -14.01 -10.35
C ARG A 49 1.93 -12.60 -9.97
N ILE A 50 1.33 -12.06 -8.91
CA ILE A 50 1.62 -10.74 -8.38
C ILE A 50 2.21 -10.82 -6.97
N MET A 51 3.13 -9.92 -6.65
CA MET A 51 3.61 -9.68 -5.31
C MET A 51 2.54 -8.96 -4.48
N VAL A 52 2.38 -9.35 -3.22
CA VAL A 52 1.52 -8.68 -2.24
C VAL A 52 2.42 -8.04 -1.18
N PRO A 53 2.67 -6.71 -1.23
CA PRO A 53 3.45 -6.01 -0.21
C PRO A 53 2.76 -6.04 1.16
N GLU A 54 3.57 -6.04 2.22
CA GLU A 54 3.08 -5.78 3.58
C GLU A 54 2.88 -4.27 3.77
N PRO A 55 1.70 -3.80 4.20
CA PRO A 55 1.45 -2.39 4.42
C PRO A 55 2.05 -1.93 5.77
N LEU A 56 2.25 -0.62 5.93
CA LEU A 56 2.52 -0.04 7.25
C LEU A 56 1.24 -0.09 8.10
N LEU A 57 1.30 -0.75 9.26
CA LEU A 57 0.13 -1.04 10.10
C LEU A 57 -0.07 -0.09 11.29
N THR A 58 0.96 0.67 11.62
CA THR A 58 0.99 1.61 12.74
C THR A 58 1.60 2.92 12.29
N ASP A 59 1.14 4.02 12.87
CA ASP A 59 1.76 5.31 12.62
C ASP A 59 3.20 5.30 13.13
N GLU A 60 4.10 5.88 12.33
CA GLU A 60 5.48 6.12 12.72
C GLU A 60 5.73 7.62 12.89
N LEU A 61 6.78 7.95 13.64
CA LEU A 61 7.29 9.31 13.74
C LEU A 61 8.65 9.39 13.08
N HIS A 62 8.81 10.35 12.17
CA HIS A 62 10.04 10.58 11.44
C HIS A 62 10.63 11.93 11.81
N GLY A 63 11.86 11.94 12.32
CA GLY A 63 12.63 13.16 12.52
C GLY A 63 13.28 13.56 11.21
N ALA A 64 12.77 14.62 10.56
CA ALA A 64 13.21 15.02 9.23
C ALA A 64 14.68 15.45 9.22
N VAL A 65 15.39 15.09 8.14
CA VAL A 65 16.76 15.50 7.83
C VAL A 65 16.79 16.37 6.57
N GLU A 66 17.94 16.97 6.29
CA GLU A 66 18.11 17.79 5.09
C GLU A 66 17.89 16.94 3.83
N GLY A 67 17.00 17.40 2.94
CA GLY A 67 16.65 16.71 1.69
C GLY A 67 15.41 15.83 1.78
N ASP A 68 14.83 15.62 2.96
CA ASP A 68 13.57 14.90 3.06
C ASP A 68 12.42 15.64 2.37
N THR A 69 11.59 14.86 1.70
CA THR A 69 10.33 15.30 1.11
C THR A 69 9.25 14.27 1.45
N THR A 70 7.98 14.65 1.33
CA THR A 70 6.88 13.69 1.52
C THR A 70 6.95 12.53 0.52
N TYR A 71 7.51 12.74 -0.67
CA TYR A 71 7.78 11.69 -1.65
C TYR A 71 8.85 10.70 -1.18
N THR A 72 10.02 11.19 -0.73
CA THR A 72 11.11 10.32 -0.27
C THR A 72 10.73 9.56 0.99
N LEU A 73 9.96 10.18 1.89
CA LEU A 73 9.42 9.49 3.05
C LEU A 73 8.39 8.43 2.64
N ALA A 74 7.49 8.73 1.69
CA ALA A 74 6.54 7.73 1.20
C ALA A 74 7.23 6.53 0.54
N GLU A 75 8.28 6.76 -0.26
CA GLU A 75 9.09 5.66 -0.81
C GLU A 75 9.76 4.85 0.30
N SER A 76 10.32 5.51 1.32
CA SER A 76 11.05 4.84 2.40
C SER A 76 10.15 4.01 3.32
N TYR A 77 8.96 4.52 3.65
CA TYR A 77 8.06 3.89 4.62
C TYR A 77 7.00 2.99 3.97
N TYR A 78 6.54 3.31 2.76
CA TYR A 78 5.50 2.53 2.07
C TYR A 78 6.04 1.73 0.89
N GLY A 79 7.30 1.93 0.49
CA GLY A 79 7.86 1.35 -0.72
C GLY A 79 7.33 2.00 -2.01
N LEU A 80 6.54 3.07 -1.91
CA LEU A 80 5.88 3.71 -3.05
C LEU A 80 5.61 5.19 -2.76
N TRP A 81 6.15 6.07 -3.61
CA TRP A 81 5.98 7.53 -3.50
C TRP A 81 4.52 7.97 -3.55
N TRP A 82 3.64 7.19 -4.18
CA TRP A 82 2.22 7.50 -4.41
C TRP A 82 1.47 7.93 -3.15
N PHE A 83 1.87 7.41 -1.99
CA PHE A 83 1.25 7.69 -0.70
C PHE A 83 1.74 8.97 -0.01
N TYR A 84 2.53 9.82 -0.69
CA TYR A 84 3.04 11.08 -0.14
C TYR A 84 1.94 11.99 0.42
N ARG A 85 0.76 12.02 -0.21
CA ARG A 85 -0.37 12.85 0.24
C ARG A 85 -0.91 12.45 1.61
N LEU A 86 -0.78 11.18 2.00
CA LEU A 86 -1.18 10.75 3.35
C LEU A 86 -0.28 11.41 4.40
N ILE A 87 1.01 11.52 4.12
CA ILE A 87 1.97 12.22 5.00
C ILE A 87 1.64 13.72 5.01
N GLU A 88 1.35 14.33 3.87
CA GLU A 88 0.98 15.75 3.82
C GLU A 88 -0.28 16.04 4.65
N GLU A 89 -1.35 15.28 4.44
CA GLU A 89 -2.61 15.43 5.15
C GLU A 89 -2.44 15.25 6.67
N ALA A 90 -1.69 14.22 7.08
CA ALA A 90 -1.44 13.93 8.49
C ALA A 90 -0.63 15.03 9.21
N ASN A 91 0.07 15.88 8.46
CA ASN A 91 0.95 16.94 8.99
C ASN A 91 0.50 18.35 8.55
N ALA A 92 -0.79 18.54 8.30
CA ALA A 92 -1.40 19.84 7.96
C ALA A 92 -0.82 20.49 6.69
N TRP A 93 -0.57 19.68 5.65
CA TRP A 93 -0.14 20.11 4.32
C TRP A 93 1.15 20.95 4.33
N PRO A 94 2.26 20.40 4.84
CA PRO A 94 3.53 21.12 4.88
C PRO A 94 4.01 21.38 3.45
N ILE A 95 4.41 22.63 3.16
CA ILE A 95 4.99 22.98 1.85
C ILE A 95 6.38 22.35 1.68
N LEU A 96 7.16 22.27 2.77
CA LEU A 96 8.48 21.66 2.84
C LEU A 96 8.66 21.01 4.22
N LEU A 97 9.37 19.88 4.26
CA LEU A 97 9.80 19.27 5.50
C LEU A 97 11.04 20.01 6.02
N LYS A 98 11.03 20.38 7.30
CA LYS A 98 12.15 21.10 7.92
C LYS A 98 12.99 20.14 8.74
N ALA A 99 14.29 20.13 8.47
CA ALA A 99 15.24 19.32 9.22
C ALA A 99 15.15 19.62 10.73
N GLY A 100 15.12 18.57 11.54
CA GLY A 100 14.97 18.63 12.99
C GLY A 100 13.53 18.66 13.51
N GLU A 101 12.52 18.82 12.65
CA GLU A 101 11.11 18.65 13.02
C GLU A 101 10.67 17.18 12.94
N ILE A 102 9.61 16.83 13.66
CA ILE A 102 9.04 15.48 13.66
C ILE A 102 7.75 15.50 12.82
N TYR A 103 7.68 14.57 11.86
CA TYR A 103 6.51 14.37 11.01
C TYR A 103 5.90 13.00 11.26
N ARG A 104 4.56 12.95 11.26
CA ARG A 104 3.80 11.70 11.36
C ARG A 104 3.77 10.99 10.02
N ILE A 105 4.08 9.70 10.03
CA ILE A 105 3.93 8.80 8.89
C ILE A 105 2.72 7.91 9.19
N PRO A 106 1.53 8.19 8.64
CA PRO A 106 0.34 7.44 8.98
C PRO A 106 0.39 5.99 8.50
N ALA A 107 -0.21 5.07 9.27
CA ALA A 107 -0.47 3.72 8.80
C ALA A 107 -1.30 3.73 7.50
N LEU A 108 -1.03 2.78 6.59
CA LEU A 108 -1.85 2.59 5.39
C LEU A 108 -3.17 1.91 5.72
N CYS A 109 -3.14 0.95 6.64
CA CYS A 109 -4.31 0.36 7.28
C CYS A 109 -3.98 -0.01 8.73
N SER A 110 -4.99 -0.19 9.56
CA SER A 110 -4.82 -0.66 10.93
C SER A 110 -4.53 -2.16 10.97
N GLN A 111 -3.92 -2.61 12.08
CA GLN A 111 -3.78 -4.04 12.37
C GLN A 111 -5.14 -4.77 12.31
N MET A 112 -6.20 -4.15 12.83
CA MET A 112 -7.55 -4.72 12.83
C MET A 112 -8.08 -4.94 11.41
N GLU A 113 -7.91 -3.98 10.52
CA GLU A 113 -8.27 -4.10 9.10
C GLU A 113 -7.44 -5.20 8.43
N TYR A 114 -6.13 -5.24 8.68
CA TYR A 114 -5.25 -6.25 8.10
C TYR A 114 -5.59 -7.67 8.56
N ASP A 115 -5.94 -7.84 9.84
CA ASP A 115 -6.40 -9.11 10.40
C ASP A 115 -7.77 -9.51 9.83
N ALA A 116 -8.69 -8.55 9.65
CA ALA A 116 -9.99 -8.79 9.01
C ALA A 116 -9.83 -9.25 7.55
N ALA A 117 -8.87 -8.69 6.82
CA ALA A 117 -8.52 -9.16 5.48
C ALA A 117 -7.96 -10.59 5.50
N ALA A 118 -7.15 -10.93 6.51
CA ALA A 118 -6.61 -12.29 6.67
C ALA A 118 -7.71 -13.32 6.93
N GLU A 119 -8.67 -13.01 7.82
CA GLU A 119 -9.82 -13.88 8.07
C GLU A 119 -10.74 -14.00 6.84
N MET A 120 -10.92 -12.91 6.07
CA MET A 120 -11.65 -12.96 4.80
C MET A 120 -10.98 -13.92 3.80
N ARG A 121 -9.64 -13.83 3.63
CA ARG A 121 -8.89 -14.74 2.74
C ARG A 121 -9.03 -16.20 3.17
N LYS A 122 -8.97 -16.46 4.48
CA LYS A 122 -9.16 -17.80 5.04
C LYS A 122 -10.56 -18.35 4.76
N ALA A 123 -11.60 -17.54 4.94
CA ALA A 123 -12.98 -17.92 4.64
C ALA A 123 -13.22 -18.18 3.15
N LEU A 124 -12.48 -17.50 2.27
CA LEU A 124 -12.55 -17.66 0.82
C LEU A 124 -11.56 -18.69 0.26
N HIS A 125 -10.82 -19.41 1.12
CA HIS A 125 -9.78 -20.36 0.72
C HIS A 125 -8.78 -19.75 -0.29
N VAL A 126 -8.36 -18.51 -0.01
CA VAL A 126 -7.32 -17.83 -0.78
C VAL A 126 -5.97 -18.21 -0.20
N GLU A 127 -5.17 -18.90 -1.01
CA GLU A 127 -3.79 -19.26 -0.68
C GLU A 127 -2.81 -18.21 -1.23
N LEU A 128 -1.76 -17.94 -0.46
CA LEU A 128 -0.64 -17.11 -0.85
C LEU A 128 0.60 -18.00 -0.96
N ASP A 129 1.38 -17.82 -2.02
CA ASP A 129 2.66 -18.51 -2.23
C ASP A 129 3.82 -17.78 -1.53
#